data_AF-A0A8S0W2G2-F1
#
_entry.id   AF-A0A8S0W2G2-F1
#
_cell.length_a   1.000
_cell.length_b   1.000
_cell.length_c   1.000
_cell.angle_alpha   90.00
_cell.angle_beta   90.00
_cell.angle_gamma   90.00
#
_symmetry.space_group_name_H-M   'P 1'
#
loop_
_entity.id
_entity.type
_entity.pdbx_description
1 polymer ?
#
loop_
_entity_poly.entity_id
_entity_poly.type
_entity_poly.pdbx_seq_one_letter_code
_entity_poly.pdbx_strand_id
1 'polypeptide(L)'
;MSVEPVSEHAPVGNFYRSRAKEYIELHDQVETSVSLLDNLESFLSTFQKDLAAVAGQISELQDRSKDIDNRLKSRKKIERRLSGLLSDITIPPSLATTILDTNVGEPWLDAIADFERRLNTTKTRTRVKAARDIAEVMEALRIVAATKLRAFFLALFQPIRSSVTTNMQVIQTSVLLKYNPLFAFLQRQATNVANELQRAYVGAARVYYETGFRRYARSLGVVKARTVEKFESIVHTHSSPNINLERLQHNEIDGPPVTLAYMADDKTHKSPVEALLRSLLLVFLDNATAEYAFVSTFFASQMPLPPPEPYTAAPQTAMSILSPDGVSYTESQSPSASDFGSQRPMSSTTPGLGGFMSFVAKSKEEQAKIDTIWKQVMDPVLEYCQIFVRSILDPTPPIIPLLTMIRLAEHVVAEIQKRHCPPAETYVFTLTLQMWPVFQKGMTENINELKKLAEGVSSGYLSRSSTTTDAAVESICAQYVVFFNSFVFLTDNEAENMIFTNLSRLRQEVAKLIIRHTSQGNDTLGKAKAQSKFYGILLQGLSKGTHHTAHLKLQQEIAHWAYLEEETKRKIVSAGQSR
;
A
#
# COMPACT_ATOMS: atom_id res chain seq x y z
N MET A 1 73.90 -132.87 -25.49
CA MET A 1 74.59 -133.84 -26.38
C MET A 1 73.69 -134.07 -27.59
N SER A 2 74.24 -134.14 -28.81
CA SER A 2 73.59 -134.63 -30.05
C SER A 2 72.37 -133.88 -30.67
N VAL A 3 72.66 -133.01 -31.66
CA VAL A 3 72.38 -133.18 -33.13
C VAL A 3 70.96 -133.54 -33.67
N GLU A 4 70.35 -132.56 -34.39
CA GLU A 4 69.58 -132.60 -35.69
C GLU A 4 68.34 -133.54 -35.92
N PRO A 5 67.54 -133.46 -37.04
CA PRO A 5 67.51 -132.53 -38.23
C PRO A 5 66.11 -131.95 -38.68
N VAL A 6 66.12 -131.00 -39.66
CA VAL A 6 65.24 -130.79 -40.89
C VAL A 6 63.71 -131.12 -40.83
N SER A 7 62.71 -130.38 -41.37
CA SER A 7 62.47 -129.03 -42.01
C SER A 7 60.91 -128.77 -42.05
N GLU A 8 60.17 -127.94 -42.84
CA GLU A 8 60.37 -126.99 -43.98
C GLU A 8 59.15 -126.03 -44.21
N HIS A 9 59.15 -125.27 -45.33
CA HIS A 9 58.09 -124.46 -45.99
C HIS A 9 57.53 -123.18 -45.31
N ALA A 10 57.23 -122.15 -46.13
CA ALA A 10 56.69 -120.84 -45.72
C ALA A 10 55.90 -120.14 -46.84
N PRO A 11 54.91 -119.28 -46.51
CA PRO A 11 54.62 -118.13 -47.39
C PRO A 11 54.24 -116.82 -46.67
N VAL A 12 54.68 -115.68 -47.25
CA VAL A 12 54.11 -114.31 -47.23
C VAL A 12 53.86 -113.58 -45.88
N GLY A 13 53.56 -114.27 -44.78
CA GLY A 13 53.08 -113.66 -43.54
C GLY A 13 54.03 -112.63 -42.90
N ASN A 14 55.33 -112.69 -43.16
CA ASN A 14 56.33 -111.92 -42.40
C ASN A 14 56.36 -110.41 -42.67
N PHE A 15 55.98 -109.94 -43.86
CA PHE A 15 55.96 -108.50 -44.15
C PHE A 15 54.83 -107.79 -43.38
N TYR A 16 53.63 -108.38 -43.38
CA TYR A 16 52.52 -107.87 -42.59
C TYR A 16 52.67 -108.22 -41.10
N ARG A 17 53.19 -109.41 -40.71
CA ARG A 17 53.38 -109.77 -39.28
C ARG A 17 54.41 -108.94 -38.53
N SER A 18 55.52 -108.55 -39.18
CA SER A 18 56.55 -107.74 -38.52
C SER A 18 55.97 -106.38 -38.08
N ARG A 19 55.25 -105.70 -38.98
CA ARG A 19 54.54 -104.46 -38.67
C ARG A 19 53.20 -104.68 -37.97
N ALA A 20 52.63 -105.89 -37.96
CA ALA A 20 51.41 -106.17 -37.19
C ALA A 20 51.62 -105.96 -35.69
N LYS A 21 52.84 -106.15 -35.16
CA LYS A 21 53.14 -105.72 -33.78
C LYS A 21 53.03 -104.21 -33.63
N GLU A 22 53.67 -103.43 -34.51
CA GLU A 22 53.57 -101.96 -34.53
C GLU A 22 52.10 -101.52 -34.65
N TYR A 23 51.30 -102.16 -35.52
CA TYR A 23 49.88 -101.82 -35.72
C TYR A 23 48.97 -102.28 -34.57
N ILE A 24 49.26 -103.40 -33.89
CA ILE A 24 48.50 -103.84 -32.70
C ILE A 24 48.85 -102.96 -31.51
N GLU A 25 50.12 -102.61 -31.31
CA GLU A 25 50.57 -101.69 -30.26
C GLU A 25 50.03 -100.27 -30.50
N LEU A 26 50.01 -99.80 -31.75
CA LEU A 26 49.32 -98.56 -32.12
C LEU A 26 47.81 -98.66 -31.93
N HIS A 27 47.19 -99.82 -32.18
CA HIS A 27 45.75 -100.02 -31.96
C HIS A 27 45.41 -100.00 -30.47
N ASP A 28 46.21 -100.65 -29.61
CA ASP A 28 46.08 -100.64 -28.15
C ASP A 28 46.34 -99.24 -27.56
N GLN A 29 47.32 -98.50 -28.10
CA GLN A 29 47.53 -97.08 -27.77
C GLN A 29 46.37 -96.18 -28.24
N VAL A 30 45.76 -96.47 -29.39
CA VAL A 30 44.57 -95.76 -29.87
C VAL A 30 43.33 -96.15 -29.06
N GLU A 31 43.16 -97.40 -28.68
CA GLU A 31 42.01 -97.90 -27.90
C GLU A 31 42.07 -97.39 -26.44
N THR A 32 43.26 -97.35 -25.83
CA THR A 32 43.46 -96.66 -24.55
C THR A 32 43.30 -95.15 -24.67
N SER A 33 43.71 -94.52 -25.79
CA SER A 33 43.44 -93.10 -26.05
C SER A 33 41.95 -92.81 -26.23
N VAL A 34 41.20 -93.68 -26.92
CA VAL A 34 39.74 -93.60 -27.10
C VAL A 34 39.05 -93.82 -25.76
N SER A 35 39.44 -94.82 -24.96
CA SER A 35 38.90 -95.03 -23.61
C SER A 35 39.18 -93.83 -22.71
N LEU A 36 40.36 -93.21 -22.81
CA LEU A 36 40.67 -92.00 -22.04
C LEU A 36 39.85 -90.79 -22.53
N LEU A 37 39.56 -90.68 -23.84
CA LEU A 37 38.62 -89.71 -24.41
C LEU A 37 37.18 -89.96 -23.96
N ASP A 38 36.69 -91.21 -23.93
CA ASP A 38 35.35 -91.58 -23.43
C ASP A 38 35.19 -91.20 -21.95
N ASN A 39 36.23 -91.42 -21.14
CA ASN A 39 36.27 -90.98 -19.74
C ASN A 39 36.27 -89.44 -19.64
N LEU A 40 36.96 -88.74 -20.55
CA LEU A 40 36.96 -87.28 -20.63
C LEU A 40 35.59 -86.73 -21.07
N GLU A 41 34.93 -87.37 -22.03
CA GLU A 41 33.57 -87.04 -22.48
C GLU A 41 32.55 -87.29 -21.36
N SER A 42 32.64 -88.42 -20.66
CA SER A 42 31.77 -88.74 -19.52
C SER A 42 31.95 -87.73 -18.37
N PHE A 43 33.20 -87.35 -18.07
CA PHE A 43 33.51 -86.30 -17.09
C PHE A 43 32.99 -84.93 -17.54
N LEU A 44 33.24 -84.52 -18.79
CA LEU A 44 32.73 -83.26 -19.34
C LEU A 44 31.20 -83.22 -19.41
N SER A 45 30.54 -84.33 -19.77
CA SER A 45 29.08 -84.46 -19.79
C SER A 45 28.49 -84.32 -18.39
N THR A 46 29.17 -84.85 -17.38
CA THR A 46 28.78 -84.72 -15.96
C THR A 46 29.01 -83.29 -15.47
N PHE A 47 30.20 -82.73 -15.70
CA PHE A 47 30.53 -81.35 -15.35
C PHE A 47 29.65 -80.31 -16.06
N GLN A 48 29.22 -80.58 -17.30
CA GLN A 48 28.25 -79.76 -18.03
C GLN A 48 26.84 -79.84 -17.42
N LYS A 49 26.39 -81.02 -16.96
CA LYS A 49 25.10 -81.18 -16.26
C LYS A 49 25.14 -80.46 -14.91
N ASP A 50 26.23 -80.57 -14.17
CA ASP A 50 26.41 -79.89 -12.88
C ASP A 50 26.51 -78.37 -13.06
N LEU A 51 27.24 -77.88 -14.07
CA LEU A 51 27.24 -76.45 -14.43
C LEU A 51 25.86 -75.96 -14.86
N ALA A 52 25.09 -76.75 -15.62
CA ALA A 52 23.72 -76.39 -16.01
C ALA A 52 22.78 -76.34 -14.79
N ALA A 53 22.90 -77.29 -13.86
CA ALA A 53 22.13 -77.31 -12.62
C ALA A 53 22.49 -76.14 -11.69
N VAL A 54 23.79 -75.87 -11.50
CA VAL A 54 24.28 -74.74 -10.69
C VAL A 54 23.93 -73.40 -11.34
N ALA A 55 24.06 -73.25 -12.66
CA ALA A 55 23.63 -72.05 -13.38
C ALA A 55 22.11 -71.84 -13.28
N GLY A 56 21.31 -72.92 -13.32
CA GLY A 56 19.87 -72.89 -13.07
C GLY A 56 19.54 -72.39 -11.65
N GLN A 57 20.19 -72.95 -10.63
CA GLN A 57 20.04 -72.52 -9.23
C GLN A 57 20.50 -71.06 -9.01
N ILE A 58 21.59 -70.63 -9.65
CA ILE A 58 22.07 -69.25 -9.60
C ILE A 58 21.08 -68.31 -10.30
N SER A 59 20.51 -68.68 -11.45
CA SER A 59 19.47 -67.89 -12.11
C SER A 59 18.22 -67.79 -11.23
N GLU A 60 17.75 -68.90 -10.66
CA GLU A 60 16.60 -68.87 -9.76
C GLU A 60 16.85 -68.02 -8.51
N LEU A 61 18.05 -68.09 -7.93
CA LEU A 61 18.45 -67.26 -6.79
C LEU A 61 18.54 -65.78 -7.17
N GLN A 62 19.06 -65.45 -8.36
CA GLN A 62 19.08 -64.09 -8.88
C GLN A 62 17.66 -63.56 -9.13
N ASP A 63 16.75 -64.37 -9.67
CA ASP A 63 15.38 -63.95 -9.96
C ASP A 63 14.54 -63.81 -8.68
N ARG A 64 14.72 -64.72 -7.71
CA ARG A 64 14.22 -64.55 -6.33
C ARG A 64 14.77 -63.27 -5.70
N SER A 65 16.05 -62.95 -5.88
CA SER A 65 16.65 -61.71 -5.37
C SER A 65 16.09 -60.45 -6.04
N LYS A 66 15.85 -60.48 -7.36
CA LYS A 66 15.21 -59.38 -8.12
C LYS A 66 13.77 -59.16 -7.65
N ASP A 67 13.01 -60.22 -7.42
CA ASP A 67 11.65 -60.14 -6.86
C ASP A 67 11.64 -59.56 -5.45
N ILE A 68 12.53 -60.03 -4.56
CA ILE A 68 12.66 -59.48 -3.19
C ILE A 68 13.02 -57.98 -3.21
N ASP A 69 13.95 -57.56 -4.06
CA ASP A 69 14.31 -56.14 -4.22
C ASP A 69 13.15 -55.31 -4.82
N ASN A 70 12.43 -55.82 -5.82
CA ASN A 70 11.24 -55.17 -6.37
C ASN A 70 10.11 -55.02 -5.32
N ARG A 71 9.89 -56.04 -4.49
CA ARG A 71 8.96 -55.98 -3.34
C ARG A 71 9.44 -54.94 -2.30
N LEU A 72 10.73 -54.89 -2.01
CA LEU A 72 11.33 -53.93 -1.06
C LEU A 72 11.23 -52.48 -1.57
N LYS A 73 11.56 -52.23 -2.85
CA LYS A 73 11.39 -50.93 -3.52
C LYS A 73 9.93 -50.47 -3.50
N SER A 74 9.00 -51.39 -3.76
CA SER A 74 7.56 -51.14 -3.70
C SER A 74 7.09 -50.79 -2.29
N ARG A 75 7.52 -51.56 -1.27
CA ARG A 75 7.24 -51.26 0.15
C ARG A 75 7.79 -49.90 0.57
N LYS A 76 9.07 -49.59 0.28
CA LYS A 76 9.69 -48.28 0.57
C LYS A 76 9.01 -47.10 -0.15
N LYS A 77 8.28 -47.33 -1.24
CA LYS A 77 7.47 -46.29 -1.95
C LYS A 77 6.13 -46.04 -1.27
N ILE A 78 5.51 -47.09 -0.71
CA ILE A 78 4.26 -47.00 0.07
C ILE A 78 4.55 -46.40 1.46
N GLU A 79 5.58 -46.91 2.14
CA GLU A 79 6.08 -46.46 3.44
C GLU A 79 6.27 -44.94 3.50
N ARG A 80 7.03 -44.35 2.57
CA ARG A 80 7.23 -42.89 2.52
C ARG A 80 5.93 -42.10 2.36
N ARG A 81 4.95 -42.62 1.60
CA ARG A 81 3.62 -41.99 1.45
C ARG A 81 2.77 -42.10 2.71
N LEU A 82 2.82 -43.25 3.40
CA LEU A 82 2.12 -43.45 4.68
C LEU A 82 2.76 -42.64 5.81
N SER A 83 4.09 -42.55 5.84
CA SER A 83 4.83 -41.71 6.80
C SER A 83 4.45 -40.23 6.63
N GLY A 84 4.39 -39.72 5.40
CA GLY A 84 3.91 -38.36 5.12
C GLY A 84 2.47 -38.14 5.57
N LEU A 85 1.56 -39.05 5.20
CA LEU A 85 0.16 -39.02 5.63
C LEU A 85 0.00 -39.03 7.17
N LEU A 86 0.85 -39.79 7.87
CA LEU A 86 0.87 -39.84 9.34
C LEU A 86 1.42 -38.55 9.94
N SER A 87 2.51 -37.99 9.39
CA SER A 87 3.07 -36.71 9.86
C SER A 87 2.17 -35.51 9.56
N ASP A 88 1.29 -35.60 8.55
CA ASP A 88 0.27 -34.59 8.23
C ASP A 88 -0.92 -34.59 9.21
N ILE A 89 -1.38 -35.78 9.62
CA ILE A 89 -2.61 -35.96 10.43
C ILE A 89 -2.33 -35.99 11.94
N THR A 90 -1.17 -36.49 12.36
CA THR A 90 -0.83 -36.61 13.79
C THR A 90 -0.63 -35.23 14.41
N ILE A 91 -1.13 -35.06 15.64
CA ILE A 91 -0.91 -33.88 16.46
C ILE A 91 0.35 -34.13 17.33
N PRO A 92 1.43 -33.33 17.21
CA PRO A 92 2.54 -33.41 18.14
C PRO A 92 2.09 -33.11 19.57
N PRO A 93 2.50 -33.88 20.61
CA PRO A 93 2.13 -33.57 21.99
C PRO A 93 2.52 -32.15 22.43
N SER A 94 3.68 -31.67 21.97
CA SER A 94 4.17 -30.29 22.18
C SER A 94 3.25 -29.21 21.60
N LEU A 95 2.56 -29.49 20.48
CA LEU A 95 1.57 -28.59 19.91
C LEU A 95 0.30 -28.56 20.76
N ALA A 96 -0.16 -29.72 21.24
CA ALA A 96 -1.31 -29.81 22.12
C ALA A 96 -1.07 -29.09 23.46
N THR A 97 0.07 -29.34 24.13
CA THR A 97 0.42 -28.63 25.39
C THR A 97 0.63 -27.13 25.18
N THR A 98 1.16 -26.70 24.02
CA THR A 98 1.23 -25.26 23.70
C THR A 98 -0.17 -24.64 23.69
N ILE A 99 -1.14 -25.25 22.99
CA ILE A 99 -2.51 -24.74 22.90
C ILE A 99 -3.26 -24.84 24.24
N LEU A 100 -3.08 -25.94 24.99
CA LEU A 100 -3.80 -26.23 26.23
C LEU A 100 -3.24 -25.48 27.44
N ASP A 101 -1.93 -25.46 27.63
CA ASP A 101 -1.32 -25.08 28.92
C ASP A 101 -0.69 -23.68 28.90
N THR A 102 -0.28 -23.17 27.74
CA THR A 102 0.38 -21.84 27.65
C THR A 102 -0.59 -20.68 27.41
N ASN A 103 -0.16 -19.46 27.73
CA ASN A 103 -0.84 -18.23 27.35
C ASN A 103 -0.48 -17.81 25.91
N VAL A 104 -1.38 -17.08 25.26
CA VAL A 104 -1.17 -16.57 23.90
C VAL A 104 -0.02 -15.56 23.88
N GLY A 105 0.88 -15.72 22.91
CA GLY A 105 2.05 -14.86 22.69
C GLY A 105 2.79 -15.29 21.42
N GLU A 106 4.06 -14.91 21.29
CA GLU A 106 4.87 -15.19 20.09
C GLU A 106 4.91 -16.67 19.64
N PRO A 107 5.13 -17.69 20.50
CA PRO A 107 5.16 -19.09 20.06
C PRO A 107 3.80 -19.61 19.55
N TRP A 108 2.70 -18.88 19.75
CA TRP A 108 1.41 -19.23 19.14
C TRP A 108 1.38 -18.97 17.64
N LEU A 109 2.25 -18.10 17.09
CA LEU A 109 2.28 -17.79 15.65
C LEU A 109 2.57 -19.06 14.83
N ASP A 110 3.70 -19.70 15.12
CA ASP A 110 4.10 -20.95 14.44
C ASP A 110 3.18 -22.11 14.81
N ALA A 111 2.82 -22.25 16.10
CA ALA A 111 1.95 -23.31 16.57
C ALA A 111 0.56 -23.30 15.90
N ILE A 112 -0.06 -22.12 15.74
CA ILE A 112 -1.36 -22.00 15.08
C ILE A 112 -1.26 -22.20 13.56
N ALA A 113 -0.17 -21.77 12.91
CA ALA A 113 0.07 -22.09 11.49
C ALA A 113 0.24 -23.61 11.26
N ASP A 114 0.95 -24.30 12.16
CA ASP A 114 1.12 -25.75 12.14
C ASP A 114 -0.18 -26.50 12.43
N PHE A 115 -0.96 -26.03 13.41
CA PHE A 115 -2.27 -26.57 13.74
C PHE A 115 -3.27 -26.39 12.59
N GLU A 116 -3.32 -25.22 11.95
CA GLU A 116 -4.23 -24.95 10.83
C GLU A 116 -3.91 -25.84 9.62
N ARG A 117 -2.63 -26.04 9.30
CA ARG A 117 -2.20 -26.93 8.22
C ARG A 117 -2.71 -28.36 8.45
N ARG A 118 -2.52 -28.89 9.67
CA ARG A 118 -3.03 -30.22 10.09
C ARG A 118 -4.56 -30.27 10.04
N LEU A 119 -5.25 -29.23 10.53
CA LEU A 119 -6.72 -29.13 10.55
C LEU A 119 -7.30 -29.17 9.12
N ASN A 120 -6.72 -28.43 8.18
CA ASN A 120 -7.14 -28.42 6.78
C ASN A 120 -6.85 -29.76 6.08
N THR A 121 -5.74 -30.44 6.41
CA THR A 121 -5.44 -31.78 5.89
C THR A 121 -6.40 -32.85 6.45
N THR A 122 -6.77 -32.78 7.73
CA THR A 122 -7.79 -33.67 8.32
C THR A 122 -9.17 -33.43 7.71
N LYS A 123 -9.59 -32.16 7.54
CA LYS A 123 -10.86 -31.78 6.89
C LYS A 123 -10.97 -32.22 5.43
N THR A 124 -9.86 -32.29 4.69
CA THR A 124 -9.84 -32.76 3.29
C THR A 124 -9.73 -34.27 3.14
N ARG A 125 -9.26 -35.00 4.17
CA ARG A 125 -8.99 -36.46 4.12
C ARG A 125 -9.97 -37.32 4.93
N THR A 126 -11.21 -36.87 5.13
CA THR A 126 -12.28 -37.54 5.93
C THR A 126 -12.55 -39.01 5.61
N ARG A 127 -12.19 -39.50 4.41
CA ARG A 127 -12.29 -40.93 4.04
C ARG A 127 -11.35 -41.82 4.87
N VAL A 128 -10.20 -41.31 5.31
CA VAL A 128 -9.21 -42.04 6.12
C VAL A 128 -9.75 -42.27 7.53
N LYS A 129 -9.62 -43.49 8.07
CA LYS A 129 -10.11 -43.79 9.43
C LYS A 129 -9.41 -42.92 10.50
N ALA A 130 -8.08 -42.89 10.51
CA ALA A 130 -7.31 -42.07 11.44
C ALA A 130 -7.64 -40.57 11.40
N ALA A 131 -8.06 -40.04 10.24
CA ALA A 131 -8.51 -38.65 10.13
C ALA A 131 -9.86 -38.41 10.84
N ARG A 132 -10.75 -39.42 10.88
CA ARG A 132 -11.99 -39.38 11.66
C ARG A 132 -11.73 -39.61 13.14
N ASP A 133 -10.91 -40.61 13.48
CA ASP A 133 -10.55 -40.95 14.86
C ASP A 133 -9.88 -39.76 15.60
N ILE A 134 -9.23 -38.84 14.87
CA ILE A 134 -8.58 -37.62 15.41
C ILE A 134 -9.43 -36.35 15.22
N ALA A 135 -10.53 -36.40 14.45
CA ALA A 135 -11.32 -35.21 14.09
C ALA A 135 -11.92 -34.48 15.31
N GLU A 136 -12.44 -35.23 16.29
CA GLU A 136 -13.04 -34.66 17.50
C GLU A 136 -12.00 -33.94 18.37
N VAL A 137 -10.78 -34.49 18.46
CA VAL A 137 -9.66 -33.87 19.20
C VAL A 137 -9.18 -32.59 18.50
N MET A 138 -9.10 -32.60 17.17
CA MET A 138 -8.78 -31.41 16.38
C MET A 138 -9.85 -30.32 16.53
N GLU A 139 -11.13 -30.69 16.57
CA GLU A 139 -12.22 -29.74 16.74
C GLU A 139 -12.28 -29.17 18.18
N ALA A 140 -12.02 -29.99 19.19
CA ALA A 140 -11.86 -29.54 20.57
C ALA A 140 -10.70 -28.55 20.73
N LEU A 141 -9.53 -28.85 20.15
CA LEU A 141 -8.38 -27.94 20.15
C LEU A 141 -8.66 -26.65 19.37
N ARG A 142 -9.43 -26.71 18.27
CA ARG A 142 -9.88 -25.52 17.52
C ARG A 142 -10.74 -24.61 18.41
N ILE A 143 -11.64 -25.19 19.21
CA ILE A 143 -12.50 -24.46 20.15
C ILE A 143 -11.65 -23.82 21.25
N VAL A 144 -10.74 -24.56 21.90
CA VAL A 144 -9.85 -24.03 22.96
C VAL A 144 -8.97 -22.90 22.42
N ALA A 145 -8.33 -23.09 21.25
CA ALA A 145 -7.53 -22.06 20.60
C ALA A 145 -8.36 -20.81 20.30
N ALA A 146 -9.55 -20.96 19.72
CA ALA A 146 -10.44 -19.83 19.44
C ALA A 146 -10.87 -19.08 20.71
N THR A 147 -11.15 -19.80 21.81
CA THR A 147 -11.51 -19.20 23.11
C THR A 147 -10.35 -18.42 23.72
N LYS A 148 -9.12 -18.96 23.70
CA LYS A 148 -7.91 -18.26 24.19
C LYS A 148 -7.57 -17.04 23.34
N LEU A 149 -7.57 -17.16 22.01
CA LEU A 149 -7.33 -16.05 21.09
C LEU A 149 -8.39 -14.94 21.24
N ARG A 150 -9.66 -15.30 21.47
CA ARG A 150 -10.73 -14.32 21.78
C ARG A 150 -10.39 -13.51 23.04
N ALA A 151 -10.03 -14.16 24.14
CA ALA A 151 -9.68 -13.48 25.38
C ALA A 151 -8.44 -12.56 25.20
N PHE A 152 -7.43 -13.04 24.47
CA PHE A 152 -6.22 -12.29 24.14
C PHE A 152 -6.51 -11.00 23.36
N PHE A 153 -7.23 -11.08 22.22
CA PHE A 153 -7.54 -9.89 21.43
C PHE A 153 -8.46 -8.91 22.18
N LEU A 154 -9.43 -9.39 22.97
CA LEU A 154 -10.25 -8.52 23.82
C LEU A 154 -9.42 -7.77 24.88
N ALA A 155 -8.38 -8.40 25.42
CA ALA A 155 -7.43 -7.72 26.32
C ALA A 155 -6.61 -6.65 25.59
N LEU A 156 -6.13 -6.93 24.36
CA LEU A 156 -5.40 -5.95 23.54
C LEU A 156 -6.27 -4.74 23.14
N PHE A 157 -7.59 -4.91 23.00
CA PHE A 157 -8.51 -3.80 22.70
C PHE A 157 -8.90 -2.96 23.93
N GLN A 158 -8.62 -3.42 25.15
CA GLN A 158 -9.03 -2.73 26.37
C GLN A 158 -8.39 -1.33 26.50
N PRO A 159 -7.05 -1.14 26.34
CA PRO A 159 -6.40 0.17 26.49
C PRO A 159 -6.88 1.24 25.51
N ILE A 160 -7.36 0.84 24.34
CA ILE A 160 -7.99 1.73 23.34
C ILE A 160 -9.33 2.26 23.88
N ARG A 161 -10.12 1.39 24.51
CA ARG A 161 -11.44 1.73 25.06
C ARG A 161 -11.36 2.54 26.36
N SER A 162 -10.35 2.30 27.21
CA SER A 162 -10.27 2.86 28.56
C SER A 162 -9.48 4.16 28.68
N SER A 163 -8.52 4.43 27.78
CA SER A 163 -7.63 5.58 27.86
C SER A 163 -7.56 6.36 26.54
N VAL A 164 -7.96 7.63 26.59
CA VAL A 164 -7.89 8.59 25.47
C VAL A 164 -6.44 9.06 25.22
N THR A 165 -5.54 8.83 26.18
CA THR A 165 -4.10 9.10 26.07
C THR A 165 -3.29 7.94 25.48
N THR A 166 -3.97 6.83 25.14
CA THR A 166 -3.33 5.65 24.52
C THR A 166 -2.90 5.97 23.09
N ASN A 167 -1.63 5.73 22.74
CA ASN A 167 -1.19 5.87 21.35
C ASN A 167 -1.76 4.72 20.49
N MET A 168 -2.88 5.01 19.83
CA MET A 168 -3.60 4.10 18.94
C MET A 168 -2.71 3.53 17.83
N GLN A 169 -1.93 4.39 17.15
CA GLN A 169 -1.05 3.96 16.04
C GLN A 169 0.01 2.97 16.49
N VAL A 170 0.57 3.13 17.71
CA VAL A 170 1.55 2.16 18.26
C VAL A 170 0.89 0.82 18.57
N ILE A 171 -0.32 0.79 19.15
CA ILE A 171 -1.04 -0.47 19.38
C ILE A 171 -1.38 -1.15 18.05
N GLN A 172 -1.87 -0.40 17.06
CA GLN A 172 -2.18 -0.90 15.72
C GLN A 172 -0.93 -1.51 15.04
N THR A 173 0.12 -0.70 14.86
CA THR A 173 1.30 -1.07 14.06
C THR A 173 2.20 -2.08 14.75
N SER A 174 2.46 -1.91 16.05
CA SER A 174 3.51 -2.66 16.76
C SER A 174 2.97 -3.85 17.56
N VAL A 175 1.68 -3.84 17.92
CA VAL A 175 1.06 -4.90 18.73
C VAL A 175 0.06 -5.73 17.91
N LEU A 176 -0.94 -5.09 17.29
CA LEU A 176 -2.01 -5.82 16.59
C LEU A 176 -1.53 -6.45 15.28
N LEU A 177 -0.81 -5.71 14.42
CA LEU A 177 -0.29 -6.29 13.16
C LEU A 177 0.65 -7.48 13.38
N LYS A 178 1.42 -7.51 14.49
CA LYS A 178 2.28 -8.65 14.87
C LYS A 178 1.50 -9.96 15.04
N TYR A 179 0.24 -9.88 15.51
CA TYR A 179 -0.64 -11.03 15.73
C TYR A 179 -1.69 -11.22 14.62
N ASN A 180 -1.58 -10.51 13.49
CA ASN A 180 -2.46 -10.66 12.33
C ASN A 180 -2.62 -12.13 11.85
N PRO A 181 -1.57 -12.99 11.82
CA PRO A 181 -1.74 -14.43 11.49
C PRO A 181 -2.71 -15.18 12.40
N LEU A 182 -2.77 -14.83 13.70
CA LEU A 182 -3.71 -15.43 14.66
C LEU A 182 -5.15 -14.97 14.39
N PHE A 183 -5.34 -13.72 13.96
CA PHE A 183 -6.65 -13.22 13.55
C PHE A 183 -7.12 -13.85 12.23
N ALA A 184 -6.21 -14.06 11.28
CA ALA A 184 -6.50 -14.74 10.02
C ALA A 184 -6.89 -16.22 10.23
N PHE A 185 -6.27 -16.92 11.18
CA PHE A 185 -6.74 -18.23 11.64
C PHE A 185 -8.19 -18.17 12.16
N LEU A 186 -8.54 -17.15 12.96
CA LEU A 186 -9.93 -16.97 13.41
C LEU A 186 -10.89 -16.67 12.26
N GLN A 187 -10.50 -15.84 11.27
CA GLN A 187 -11.31 -15.60 10.08
C GLN A 187 -11.62 -16.91 9.32
N ARG A 188 -10.61 -17.79 9.15
CA ARG A 188 -10.75 -19.05 8.40
C ARG A 188 -11.42 -20.18 9.18
N GLN A 189 -11.16 -20.30 10.49
CA GLN A 189 -11.54 -21.47 11.30
C GLN A 189 -12.58 -21.16 12.38
N ALA A 190 -12.92 -19.89 12.65
CA ALA A 190 -13.82 -19.47 13.72
C ALA A 190 -14.52 -18.12 13.42
N THR A 191 -15.12 -18.00 12.23
CA THR A 191 -15.76 -16.77 11.69
C THR A 191 -16.59 -15.98 12.71
N ASN A 192 -17.41 -16.66 13.53
CA ASN A 192 -18.23 -16.01 14.57
C ASN A 192 -17.40 -15.24 15.60
N VAL A 193 -16.23 -15.77 15.98
CA VAL A 193 -15.29 -15.13 16.91
C VAL A 193 -14.55 -13.97 16.22
N ALA A 194 -14.13 -14.14 14.97
CA ALA A 194 -13.54 -13.04 14.20
C ALA A 194 -14.52 -11.86 14.04
N ASN A 195 -15.79 -12.14 13.73
CA ASN A 195 -16.86 -11.16 13.64
C ASN A 195 -17.22 -10.51 14.98
N GLU A 196 -16.99 -11.18 16.11
CA GLU A 196 -17.09 -10.59 17.45
C GLU A 196 -15.92 -9.65 17.73
N LEU A 197 -14.69 -10.11 17.50
CA LEU A 197 -13.47 -9.32 17.72
C LEU A 197 -13.43 -8.08 16.83
N GLN A 198 -13.85 -8.16 15.57
CA GLN A 198 -13.98 -7.01 14.68
C GLN A 198 -14.96 -5.98 15.25
N ARG A 199 -16.13 -6.40 15.74
CA ARG A 199 -17.10 -5.48 16.39
C ARG A 199 -16.57 -4.91 17.70
N ALA A 200 -15.81 -5.67 18.48
CA ALA A 200 -15.17 -5.20 19.71
C ALA A 200 -14.08 -4.16 19.42
N TYR A 201 -13.24 -4.39 18.40
CA TYR A 201 -12.27 -3.41 17.91
C TYR A 201 -12.97 -2.13 17.43
N VAL A 202 -13.94 -2.25 16.51
CA VAL A 202 -14.69 -1.10 15.97
C VAL A 202 -15.35 -0.30 17.10
N GLY A 203 -15.95 -0.97 18.09
CA GLY A 203 -16.53 -0.31 19.26
C GLY A 203 -15.52 0.36 20.19
N ALA A 204 -14.27 -0.12 20.25
CA ALA A 204 -13.19 0.54 21.00
C ALA A 204 -12.63 1.74 20.22
N ALA A 205 -12.29 1.55 18.95
CA ALA A 205 -11.76 2.59 18.05
C ALA A 205 -12.75 3.76 17.90
N ARG A 206 -14.04 3.48 17.68
CA ARG A 206 -15.10 4.49 17.61
C ARG A 206 -15.13 5.36 18.86
N VAL A 207 -15.13 4.76 20.06
CA VAL A 207 -15.16 5.50 21.34
C VAL A 207 -13.90 6.32 21.55
N TYR A 208 -12.73 5.80 21.17
CA TYR A 208 -11.45 6.51 21.21
C TYR A 208 -11.48 7.77 20.34
N TYR A 209 -11.74 7.62 19.02
CA TYR A 209 -11.74 8.76 18.09
C TYR A 209 -12.89 9.74 18.35
N GLU A 210 -14.10 9.26 18.63
CA GLU A 210 -15.24 10.11 19.01
C GLU A 210 -14.89 11.00 20.21
N THR A 211 -14.26 10.43 21.24
CA THR A 211 -13.92 11.19 22.46
C THR A 211 -12.78 12.17 22.21
N GLY A 212 -11.77 11.79 21.43
CA GLY A 212 -10.69 12.67 20.99
C GLY A 212 -11.21 13.86 20.18
N PHE A 213 -11.90 13.61 19.06
CA PHE A 213 -12.40 14.67 18.18
C PHE A 213 -13.49 15.52 18.83
N ARG A 214 -14.38 14.97 19.67
CA ARG A 214 -15.34 15.76 20.46
C ARG A 214 -14.65 16.74 21.40
N ARG A 215 -13.57 16.31 22.09
CA ARG A 215 -12.79 17.21 22.96
C ARG A 215 -12.04 18.26 22.14
N TYR A 216 -11.45 17.84 21.02
CA TYR A 216 -10.62 18.69 20.18
C TYR A 216 -11.43 19.78 19.45
N ALA A 217 -12.52 19.41 18.76
CA ALA A 217 -13.42 20.35 18.09
C ALA A 217 -14.05 21.35 19.08
N ARG A 218 -14.34 20.93 20.33
CA ARG A 218 -14.75 21.85 21.41
C ARG A 218 -13.64 22.82 21.79
N SER A 219 -12.40 22.36 21.91
CA SER A 219 -11.23 23.20 22.24
C SER A 219 -10.97 24.24 21.15
N LEU A 220 -10.98 23.83 19.87
CA LEU A 220 -10.92 24.75 18.73
C LEU A 220 -12.10 25.73 18.71
N GLY A 221 -13.29 25.29 19.10
CA GLY A 221 -14.49 26.15 19.26
C GLY A 221 -14.32 27.24 20.33
N VAL A 222 -13.64 26.94 21.44
CA VAL A 222 -13.30 27.91 22.48
C VAL A 222 -12.28 28.94 21.99
N VAL A 223 -11.28 28.54 21.19
CA VAL A 223 -10.33 29.48 20.58
C VAL A 223 -11.04 30.35 19.53
N LYS A 224 -11.87 29.76 18.67
CA LYS A 224 -12.68 30.47 17.67
C LYS A 224 -13.53 31.59 18.29
N ALA A 225 -14.16 31.33 19.44
CA ALA A 225 -14.99 32.30 20.14
C ALA A 225 -14.23 33.57 20.61
N ARG A 226 -12.89 33.57 20.59
CA ARG A 226 -12.02 34.72 20.92
C ARG A 226 -11.61 35.54 19.70
N THR A 227 -11.78 34.98 18.50
CA THR A 227 -11.34 35.55 17.21
C THR A 227 -12.57 35.73 16.30
N VAL A 228 -13.50 36.58 16.73
CA VAL A 228 -14.74 36.86 15.98
C VAL A 228 -14.45 37.86 14.85
N GLU A 229 -13.88 37.34 13.76
CA GLU A 229 -13.74 38.07 12.51
C GLU A 229 -15.10 38.08 11.78
N LYS A 230 -15.68 39.27 11.63
CA LYS A 230 -16.91 39.47 10.86
C LYS A 230 -16.57 39.64 9.38
N PHE A 231 -17.48 39.26 8.50
CA PHE A 231 -17.45 39.70 7.11
C PHE A 231 -17.57 41.24 7.06
N GLU A 232 -16.45 41.92 6.83
CA GLU A 232 -16.41 43.31 6.39
C GLU A 232 -16.33 43.36 4.87
N SER A 233 -17.19 44.16 4.25
CA SER A 233 -17.15 44.44 2.82
C SER A 233 -15.96 45.34 2.47
N ILE A 234 -15.47 45.27 1.22
CA ILE A 234 -14.43 46.15 0.67
C ILE A 234 -14.77 47.65 0.88
N VAL A 235 -16.07 48.02 0.88
CA VAL A 235 -16.53 49.40 1.11
C VAL A 235 -16.43 49.84 2.57
N HIS A 236 -16.50 48.89 3.50
CA HIS A 236 -16.62 49.11 4.95
C HIS A 236 -15.41 48.59 5.75
N THR A 237 -14.35 48.16 5.09
CA THR A 237 -13.15 47.62 5.75
C THR A 237 -12.45 48.71 6.56
N HIS A 238 -12.29 48.50 7.87
CA HIS A 238 -11.56 49.43 8.76
C HIS A 238 -10.11 49.02 9.04
N SER A 239 -9.69 47.84 8.57
CA SER A 239 -8.33 47.33 8.75
C SER A 239 -7.32 47.99 7.80
N SER A 240 -6.06 48.12 8.23
CA SER A 240 -4.97 48.61 7.38
C SER A 240 -4.75 47.68 6.17
N PRO A 241 -4.70 48.19 4.92
CA PRO A 241 -4.66 47.37 3.72
C PRO A 241 -3.24 46.82 3.44
N ASN A 242 -2.82 45.84 4.25
CA ASN A 242 -1.59 45.08 4.07
C ASN A 242 -1.91 43.58 3.92
N ILE A 243 -1.15 42.89 3.07
CA ILE A 243 -1.25 41.44 2.90
C ILE A 243 -0.60 40.77 4.13
N ASN A 244 -1.35 39.93 4.84
CA ASN A 244 -0.79 39.12 5.92
C ASN A 244 -0.38 37.75 5.37
N LEU A 245 0.91 37.61 5.01
CA LEU A 245 1.47 36.38 4.42
C LEU A 245 1.39 35.19 5.38
N GLU A 246 1.63 35.39 6.68
CA GLU A 246 1.57 34.34 7.71
C GLU A 246 0.18 33.68 7.75
N ARG A 247 -0.88 34.47 7.53
CA ARG A 247 -2.25 33.95 7.40
C ARG A 247 -2.43 33.12 6.12
N LEU A 248 -1.93 33.59 4.98
CA LEU A 248 -2.05 32.87 3.71
C LEU A 248 -1.35 31.51 3.71
N GLN A 249 -0.22 31.38 4.42
CA GLN A 249 0.55 30.13 4.56
C GLN A 249 -0.23 28.97 5.20
N HIS A 250 -1.39 29.21 5.83
CA HIS A 250 -2.24 28.12 6.36
C HIS A 250 -2.81 27.21 5.27
N ASN A 251 -2.73 27.59 3.98
CA ASN A 251 -3.16 26.77 2.85
C ASN A 251 -2.29 25.52 2.59
N GLU A 252 -0.98 25.61 2.82
CA GLU A 252 0.01 24.57 2.46
C GLU A 252 0.05 23.47 3.53
N ILE A 253 0.07 22.18 3.17
CA ILE A 253 0.10 21.10 4.19
C ILE A 253 1.28 21.24 5.15
N ASP A 254 2.48 21.57 4.65
CA ASP A 254 3.71 21.76 5.44
C ASP A 254 3.86 23.16 6.07
N GLY A 255 2.82 24.02 5.97
CA GLY A 255 2.76 25.35 6.59
C GLY A 255 2.59 25.35 8.13
N PRO A 256 2.10 26.46 8.73
CA PRO A 256 2.11 26.69 10.18
C PRO A 256 1.58 25.55 11.06
N PRO A 257 2.11 25.37 12.29
CA PRO A 257 1.79 24.21 13.14
C PRO A 257 0.34 24.18 13.62
N VAL A 258 -0.13 22.96 13.88
CA VAL A 258 -1.48 22.67 14.40
C VAL A 258 -1.70 23.29 15.78
N THR A 259 -2.84 23.97 15.96
CA THR A 259 -3.30 24.49 17.26
C THR A 259 -3.65 23.33 18.19
N LEU A 260 -2.80 23.06 19.18
CA LEU A 260 -2.94 21.92 20.09
C LEU A 260 -4.04 22.16 21.14
N ALA A 261 -4.71 21.09 21.58
CA ALA A 261 -5.90 21.18 22.43
C ALA A 261 -5.71 21.96 23.74
N TYR A 262 -4.52 21.91 24.36
CA TYR A 262 -4.21 22.64 25.59
C TYR A 262 -4.03 24.15 25.37
N MET A 263 -3.78 24.61 24.13
CA MET A 263 -3.67 26.03 23.80
C MET A 263 -5.02 26.74 23.94
N ALA A 264 -6.12 25.98 24.01
CA ALA A 264 -7.43 26.51 24.39
C ALA A 264 -7.56 26.80 25.90
N ASP A 265 -6.70 26.26 26.77
CA ASP A 265 -6.75 26.51 28.22
C ASP A 265 -6.12 27.87 28.58
N ASP A 266 -5.08 28.30 27.85
CA ASP A 266 -4.60 29.68 27.89
C ASP A 266 -5.66 30.62 27.31
N LYS A 267 -6.07 31.63 28.09
CA LYS A 267 -7.09 32.63 27.69
C LYS A 267 -6.55 33.69 26.72
N THR A 268 -5.23 33.89 26.66
CA THR A 268 -4.60 34.90 25.79
C THR A 268 -4.44 34.39 24.36
N HIS A 269 -4.26 33.07 24.19
CA HIS A 269 -4.12 32.44 22.88
C HIS A 269 -5.36 32.67 21.99
N LYS A 270 -5.07 33.15 20.77
CA LYS A 270 -6.02 33.39 19.68
C LYS A 270 -5.40 32.85 18.38
N SER A 271 -6.21 32.16 17.59
CA SER A 271 -5.87 31.73 16.23
C SER A 271 -6.95 32.24 15.26
N PRO A 272 -6.60 32.54 14.00
CA PRO A 272 -7.57 32.89 12.96
C PRO A 272 -8.35 31.65 12.48
N VAL A 273 -9.47 31.86 11.79
CA VAL A 273 -10.41 30.77 11.45
C VAL A 273 -9.81 29.71 10.53
N GLU A 274 -8.96 30.12 9.59
CA GLU A 274 -8.25 29.23 8.66
C GLU A 274 -7.23 28.33 9.39
N ALA A 275 -6.53 28.87 10.41
CA ALA A 275 -5.64 28.08 11.26
C ALA A 275 -6.40 27.04 12.09
N LEU A 276 -7.63 27.34 12.51
CA LEU A 276 -8.47 26.41 13.26
C LEU A 276 -9.08 25.32 12.36
N LEU A 277 -9.51 25.66 11.14
CA LEU A 277 -9.93 24.64 10.16
C LEU A 277 -8.75 23.73 9.80
N ARG A 278 -7.57 24.31 9.54
CA ARG A 278 -6.32 23.58 9.31
C ARG A 278 -6.00 22.59 10.41
N SER A 279 -6.05 23.08 11.65
CA SER A 279 -5.79 22.27 12.84
C SER A 279 -6.75 21.09 12.95
N LEU A 280 -8.01 21.25 12.53
CA LEU A 280 -8.95 20.14 12.44
C LEU A 280 -8.65 19.18 11.27
N LEU A 281 -8.45 19.71 10.05
CA LEU A 281 -8.31 18.90 8.84
C LEU A 281 -7.02 18.07 8.81
N LEU A 282 -5.90 18.57 9.32
CA LEU A 282 -4.65 17.80 9.40
C LEU A 282 -4.73 16.68 10.44
N VAL A 283 -5.27 16.96 11.63
CA VAL A 283 -5.51 15.92 12.65
C VAL A 283 -6.54 14.89 12.16
N PHE A 284 -7.55 15.31 11.39
CA PHE A 284 -8.45 14.39 10.70
C PHE A 284 -7.70 13.52 9.67
N LEU A 285 -6.96 14.13 8.74
CA LEU A 285 -6.17 13.46 7.70
C LEU A 285 -5.32 12.32 8.26
N ASP A 286 -4.49 12.59 9.26
CA ASP A 286 -3.55 11.60 9.80
C ASP A 286 -4.25 10.45 10.53
N ASN A 287 -5.29 10.73 11.32
CA ASN A 287 -6.04 9.70 12.03
C ASN A 287 -6.93 8.88 11.09
N ALA A 288 -7.60 9.53 10.14
CA ALA A 288 -8.45 8.92 9.12
C ALA A 288 -7.66 7.94 8.23
N THR A 289 -6.50 8.37 7.74
CA THR A 289 -5.68 7.58 6.82
C THR A 289 -4.90 6.48 7.54
N ALA A 290 -4.43 6.70 8.78
CA ALA A 290 -3.83 5.64 9.60
C ALA A 290 -4.83 4.54 9.98
N GLU A 291 -6.05 4.90 10.41
CA GLU A 291 -7.10 3.92 10.72
C GLU A 291 -7.47 3.10 9.47
N TYR A 292 -7.62 3.77 8.33
CA TYR A 292 -7.92 3.11 7.07
C TYR A 292 -6.82 2.14 6.65
N ALA A 293 -5.55 2.57 6.72
CA ALA A 293 -4.40 1.72 6.43
C ALA A 293 -4.41 0.46 7.33
N PHE A 294 -4.55 0.64 8.66
CA PHE A 294 -4.64 -0.47 9.61
C PHE A 294 -5.81 -1.42 9.31
N VAL A 295 -7.03 -0.89 9.17
CA VAL A 295 -8.23 -1.70 8.87
C VAL A 295 -8.05 -2.47 7.57
N SER A 296 -7.48 -1.83 6.54
CA SER A 296 -7.22 -2.45 5.25
C SER A 296 -6.13 -3.53 5.27
N THR A 297 -5.31 -3.62 6.32
CA THR A 297 -4.23 -4.60 6.47
C THR A 297 -4.57 -5.71 7.49
N PHE A 298 -5.33 -5.38 8.54
CA PHE A 298 -5.70 -6.32 9.61
C PHE A 298 -7.04 -7.04 9.35
N PHE A 299 -8.02 -6.38 8.72
CA PHE A 299 -9.32 -6.98 8.39
C PHE A 299 -9.47 -7.39 6.92
N ALA A 300 -8.38 -7.33 6.13
CA ALA A 300 -8.33 -7.92 4.79
C ALA A 300 -8.61 -9.43 4.82
N SER A 301 -9.08 -9.96 3.69
CA SER A 301 -9.37 -11.38 3.53
C SER A 301 -8.09 -12.14 3.18
N GLN A 302 -7.33 -12.56 4.19
CA GLN A 302 -6.08 -13.29 3.94
C GLN A 302 -6.32 -14.59 3.17
N MET A 303 -5.64 -14.73 2.03
CA MET A 303 -5.58 -15.97 1.25
C MET A 303 -5.14 -17.16 2.14
N PRO A 304 -5.44 -18.42 1.75
CA PRO A 304 -4.93 -19.59 2.46
C PRO A 304 -3.40 -19.56 2.56
N LEU A 305 -2.86 -20.10 3.65
CA LEU A 305 -1.42 -20.27 3.84
C LEU A 305 -0.81 -20.99 2.61
N PRO A 306 0.28 -20.46 2.01
CA PRO A 306 0.96 -21.18 0.94
C PRO A 306 1.49 -22.53 1.47
N PRO A 307 1.53 -23.59 0.63
CA PRO A 307 2.19 -24.83 1.02
C PRO A 307 3.67 -24.54 1.31
N PRO A 308 4.29 -25.21 2.31
CA PRO A 308 5.70 -25.00 2.60
C PRO A 308 6.55 -25.43 1.40
N GLU A 309 7.58 -24.64 1.09
CA GLU A 309 8.61 -25.08 0.16
C GLU A 309 9.28 -26.35 0.71
N PRO A 310 9.58 -27.35 -0.14
CA PRO A 310 10.23 -28.57 0.31
C PRO A 310 11.64 -28.23 0.80
N TYR A 311 11.94 -28.54 2.06
CA TYR A 311 13.25 -28.34 2.70
C TYR A 311 14.39 -28.73 1.77
N THR A 312 15.06 -27.73 1.21
CA THR A 312 16.31 -27.91 0.47
C THR A 312 17.39 -28.31 1.47
N ALA A 313 17.84 -29.56 1.40
CA ALA A 313 18.93 -30.03 2.22
C ALA A 313 20.16 -29.15 1.99
N ALA A 314 20.80 -28.71 3.09
CA ALA A 314 21.98 -27.86 3.00
C ALA A 314 23.05 -28.49 2.09
N PRO A 315 23.75 -27.69 1.26
CA PRO A 315 24.70 -28.21 0.29
C PRO A 315 25.84 -28.93 1.02
N GLN A 316 25.86 -30.26 0.92
CA GLN A 316 26.98 -31.05 1.42
C GLN A 316 28.21 -30.72 0.60
N THR A 317 29.23 -30.14 1.25
CA THR A 317 30.54 -29.86 0.65
C THR A 317 31.27 -31.17 0.35
N ALA A 318 30.98 -31.75 -0.82
CA ALA A 318 31.68 -32.91 -1.34
C ALA A 318 33.15 -32.54 -1.63
N MET A 319 34.05 -33.02 -0.77
CA MET A 319 35.48 -32.96 -1.00
C MET A 319 35.84 -33.88 -2.18
N SER A 320 36.12 -33.31 -3.35
CA SER A 320 36.55 -34.06 -4.54
C SER A 320 37.93 -34.69 -4.32
N ILE A 321 37.96 -35.97 -3.94
CA ILE A 321 39.17 -36.79 -4.00
C ILE A 321 39.36 -37.24 -5.45
N LEU A 322 40.51 -36.90 -6.02
CA LEU A 322 40.93 -37.34 -7.36
C LEU A 322 41.40 -38.80 -7.32
N SER A 323 40.93 -39.60 -8.28
CA SER A 323 41.72 -40.70 -8.87
C SER A 323 41.15 -41.06 -10.25
N PRO A 324 41.97 -41.51 -11.22
CA PRO A 324 41.56 -41.65 -12.61
C PRO A 324 41.09 -43.07 -12.98
N ASP A 325 40.11 -43.17 -13.89
CA ASP A 325 40.09 -44.12 -15.02
C ASP A 325 38.78 -43.97 -15.84
N GLY A 326 38.77 -44.45 -17.09
CA GLY A 326 37.54 -44.69 -17.88
C GLY A 326 37.04 -43.55 -18.78
N VAL A 327 37.51 -43.51 -20.02
CA VAL A 327 37.08 -42.56 -21.07
C VAL A 327 35.65 -42.83 -21.56
N SER A 328 34.84 -41.78 -21.75
CA SER A 328 33.81 -41.73 -22.81
C SER A 328 33.48 -40.29 -23.21
N TYR A 329 33.06 -40.07 -24.46
CA TYR A 329 32.83 -38.76 -25.07
C TYR A 329 31.33 -38.48 -25.28
N THR A 330 30.85 -37.28 -24.93
CA THR A 330 29.70 -36.61 -25.59
C THR A 330 29.88 -35.10 -25.66
N GLU A 331 30.35 -34.68 -26.85
CA GLU A 331 30.12 -33.42 -27.58
C GLU A 331 29.40 -32.24 -26.89
N SER A 332 30.07 -31.08 -26.84
CA SER A 332 29.55 -29.81 -26.32
C SER A 332 28.67 -29.07 -27.34
N GLN A 333 27.34 -29.19 -27.25
CA GLN A 333 26.43 -28.32 -28.00
C GLN A 333 26.14 -27.00 -27.27
N SER A 334 26.62 -25.89 -27.82
CA SER A 334 26.33 -24.52 -27.37
C SER A 334 25.06 -23.97 -28.02
N PRO A 335 24.07 -23.46 -27.25
CA PRO A 335 22.87 -22.84 -27.82
C PRO A 335 23.14 -21.40 -28.30
N SER A 336 23.54 -21.26 -29.57
CA SER A 336 23.65 -19.97 -30.24
C SER A 336 22.27 -19.46 -30.69
N ALA A 337 21.57 -18.74 -29.83
CA ALA A 337 20.31 -18.07 -30.17
C ALA A 337 20.12 -16.78 -29.34
N SER A 338 20.80 -15.70 -29.75
CA SER A 338 20.47 -14.34 -29.31
C SER A 338 19.34 -13.79 -30.18
N ASP A 339 18.26 -13.28 -29.59
CA ASP A 339 17.53 -12.19 -30.24
C ASP A 339 16.82 -11.21 -29.28
N PHE A 340 16.52 -10.04 -29.84
CA PHE A 340 16.04 -8.80 -29.23
C PHE A 340 14.81 -8.91 -28.30
N GLY A 341 14.70 -8.01 -27.31
CA GLY A 341 13.40 -7.78 -26.65
C GLY A 341 13.32 -7.07 -25.29
N SER A 342 14.38 -6.45 -24.75
CA SER A 342 14.33 -5.89 -23.38
C SER A 342 14.11 -4.36 -23.31
N GLN A 343 12.89 -3.94 -22.95
CA GLN A 343 12.68 -2.62 -22.32
C GLN A 343 12.92 -2.72 -20.81
N ARG A 344 13.76 -1.82 -20.28
CA ARG A 344 13.96 -1.64 -18.82
C ARG A 344 13.11 -0.48 -18.31
N PRO A 345 12.37 -0.62 -17.20
CA PRO A 345 12.19 0.47 -16.26
C PRO A 345 13.48 0.60 -15.41
N MET A 346 14.09 1.79 -15.37
CA MET A 346 15.20 2.07 -14.47
C MET A 346 14.66 2.36 -13.07
N SER A 347 15.19 1.70 -12.04
CA SER A 347 14.88 1.99 -10.63
C SER A 347 16.15 2.02 -9.77
N SER A 348 16.84 3.16 -9.78
CA SER A 348 17.92 3.45 -8.85
C SER A 348 17.35 3.91 -7.51
N THR A 349 17.35 3.03 -6.50
CA THR A 349 17.09 3.42 -5.10
C THR A 349 18.21 2.94 -4.19
N THR A 350 18.78 3.86 -3.44
CA THR A 350 19.70 3.60 -2.32
C THR A 350 18.92 2.97 -1.15
N PRO A 351 19.53 2.08 -0.35
CA PRO A 351 18.81 1.35 0.68
C PRO A 351 18.44 2.25 1.88
N GLY A 352 17.14 2.44 2.10
CA GLY A 352 16.55 2.99 3.31
C GLY A 352 15.52 2.01 3.90
N LEU A 353 15.31 2.05 5.22
CA LEU A 353 14.46 1.06 5.90
C LEU A 353 12.99 1.21 5.51
N GLY A 354 12.45 0.22 4.79
CA GLY A 354 11.03 0.09 4.50
C GLY A 354 10.72 -1.29 3.93
N GLY A 355 9.88 -2.08 4.62
CA GLY A 355 9.47 -3.41 4.15
C GLY A 355 8.49 -3.31 2.97
N PHE A 356 8.79 -3.98 1.87
CA PHE A 356 7.92 -4.01 0.68
C PHE A 356 6.60 -4.73 0.96
N MET A 357 5.52 -3.97 1.22
CA MET A 357 4.17 -4.50 1.02
C MET A 357 3.80 -4.40 -0.46
N SER A 358 3.67 -5.55 -1.13
CA SER A 358 3.19 -5.62 -2.50
C SER A 358 1.68 -5.37 -2.52
N PHE A 359 1.27 -4.18 -2.95
CA PHE A 359 -0.15 -3.79 -3.07
C PHE A 359 -0.82 -4.46 -4.27
N VAL A 360 -1.19 -5.74 -4.11
CA VAL A 360 -2.13 -6.42 -5.01
C VAL A 360 -3.47 -5.68 -4.97
N ALA A 361 -4.04 -5.38 -6.14
CA ALA A 361 -5.32 -4.69 -6.25
C ALA A 361 -6.44 -5.50 -5.59
N LYS A 362 -7.01 -4.98 -4.50
CA LYS A 362 -8.05 -5.65 -3.71
C LYS A 362 -9.36 -5.75 -4.50
N SER A 363 -10.16 -6.77 -4.19
CA SER A 363 -11.45 -6.94 -4.86
C SER A 363 -12.42 -5.81 -4.47
N LYS A 364 -13.30 -5.40 -5.40
CA LYS A 364 -14.29 -4.33 -5.15
C LYS A 364 -15.23 -4.65 -3.97
N GLU A 365 -15.50 -5.93 -3.71
CA GLU A 365 -16.30 -6.38 -2.57
C GLU A 365 -15.53 -6.28 -1.24
N GLU A 366 -14.24 -6.65 -1.23
CA GLU A 366 -13.37 -6.47 -0.08
C GLU A 366 -13.18 -4.99 0.27
N GLN A 367 -13.02 -4.14 -0.75
CA GLN A 367 -12.94 -2.70 -0.56
C GLN A 367 -14.20 -2.13 0.11
N ALA A 368 -15.38 -2.54 -0.34
CA ALA A 368 -16.64 -2.13 0.27
C ALA A 368 -16.78 -2.59 1.74
N LYS A 369 -16.20 -3.75 2.11
CA LYS A 369 -16.14 -4.22 3.52
C LYS A 369 -15.20 -3.34 4.36
N ILE A 370 -14.00 -3.04 3.85
CA ILE A 370 -13.03 -2.13 4.49
C ILE A 370 -13.65 -0.74 4.71
N ASP A 371 -14.28 -0.16 3.68
CA ASP A 371 -14.97 1.13 3.75
C ASP A 371 -16.09 1.14 4.81
N THR A 372 -16.82 0.02 4.93
CA THR A 372 -17.90 -0.14 5.92
C THR A 372 -17.36 -0.20 7.35
N ILE A 373 -16.27 -0.94 7.58
CA ILE A 373 -15.60 -1.01 8.89
C ILE A 373 -15.07 0.37 9.28
N TRP A 374 -14.38 1.06 8.36
CA TRP A 374 -13.86 2.41 8.60
C TRP A 374 -14.95 3.42 8.94
N LYS A 375 -16.09 3.41 8.21
CA LYS A 375 -17.26 4.27 8.51
C LYS A 375 -17.81 4.00 9.91
N GLN A 376 -17.99 2.73 10.29
CA GLN A 376 -18.46 2.38 11.65
C GLN A 376 -17.55 2.93 12.76
N VAL A 377 -16.25 3.12 12.50
CA VAL A 377 -15.31 3.80 13.42
C VAL A 377 -15.42 5.33 13.32
N MET A 378 -15.40 5.89 12.10
CA MET A 378 -15.18 7.32 11.87
C MET A 378 -16.44 8.18 11.72
N ASP A 379 -17.64 7.62 11.49
CA ASP A 379 -18.87 8.41 11.28
C ASP A 379 -19.11 9.50 12.36
N PRO A 380 -18.89 9.27 13.68
CA PRO A 380 -19.01 10.33 14.68
C PRO A 380 -17.98 11.45 14.52
N VAL A 381 -16.76 11.12 14.08
CA VAL A 381 -15.71 12.10 13.78
C VAL A 381 -16.15 12.97 12.61
N LEU A 382 -16.71 12.37 11.55
CA LEU A 382 -17.24 13.09 10.40
C LEU A 382 -18.34 14.08 10.82
N GLU A 383 -19.19 13.70 11.78
CA GLU A 383 -20.22 14.57 12.35
C GLU A 383 -19.63 15.74 13.18
N TYR A 384 -18.74 15.48 14.16
CA TYR A 384 -18.12 16.57 14.94
C TYR A 384 -17.32 17.53 14.07
N CYS A 385 -16.59 17.01 13.08
CA CYS A 385 -15.88 17.83 12.10
C CYS A 385 -16.85 18.67 11.26
N GLN A 386 -17.92 18.06 10.73
CA GLN A 386 -18.92 18.76 9.90
C GLN A 386 -19.65 19.86 10.69
N ILE A 387 -19.95 19.63 11.98
CA ILE A 387 -20.53 20.65 12.89
C ILE A 387 -19.55 21.81 13.08
N PHE A 388 -18.27 21.53 13.33
CA PHE A 388 -17.25 22.57 13.49
C PHE A 388 -17.09 23.42 12.23
N VAL A 389 -16.98 22.78 11.05
CA VAL A 389 -16.90 23.48 9.76
C VAL A 389 -18.13 24.33 9.50
N ARG A 390 -19.35 23.81 9.72
CA ARG A 390 -20.58 24.62 9.61
C ARG A 390 -20.54 25.86 10.50
N SER A 391 -20.00 25.74 11.72
CA SER A 391 -19.84 26.91 12.58
C SER A 391 -18.86 27.95 12.01
N ILE A 392 -17.83 27.55 11.27
CA ILE A 392 -16.88 28.49 10.64
C ILE A 392 -17.51 29.21 9.44
N LEU A 393 -18.47 28.58 8.77
CA LEU A 393 -19.15 29.13 7.59
C LEU A 393 -20.38 29.99 7.91
N ASP A 394 -20.90 29.92 9.15
CA ASP A 394 -22.04 30.71 9.63
C ASP A 394 -21.72 31.42 10.97
N PRO A 395 -21.66 32.78 11.00
CA PRO A 395 -21.85 33.70 9.88
C PRO A 395 -20.72 33.60 8.83
N THR A 396 -20.98 34.13 7.62
CA THR A 396 -20.01 34.18 6.52
C THR A 396 -18.64 34.70 7.01
N PRO A 397 -17.54 33.94 6.84
CA PRO A 397 -16.19 34.42 7.19
C PRO A 397 -15.64 35.40 6.13
N PRO A 398 -14.58 36.17 6.45
CA PRO A 398 -13.90 37.02 5.46
C PRO A 398 -13.36 36.20 4.28
N ILE A 399 -13.38 36.78 3.08
CA ILE A 399 -13.22 36.03 1.83
C ILE A 399 -11.80 35.48 1.61
N ILE A 400 -10.77 36.22 2.03
CA ILE A 400 -9.38 35.77 1.88
C ILE A 400 -9.14 34.50 2.75
N PRO A 401 -9.44 34.51 4.07
CA PRO A 401 -9.51 33.29 4.89
C PRO A 401 -10.36 32.16 4.27
N LEU A 402 -11.53 32.47 3.69
CA LEU A 402 -12.37 31.45 3.07
C LEU A 402 -11.71 30.79 1.86
N LEU A 403 -11.00 31.55 1.01
CA LEU A 403 -10.22 30.99 -0.08
C LEU A 403 -9.01 30.19 0.42
N THR A 404 -8.34 30.65 1.48
CA THR A 404 -7.26 29.90 2.16
C THR A 404 -7.75 28.55 2.69
N MET A 405 -8.96 28.53 3.27
CA MET A 405 -9.63 27.32 3.76
C MET A 405 -10.05 26.36 2.63
N ILE A 406 -10.50 26.90 1.49
CA ILE A 406 -10.85 26.12 0.30
C ILE A 406 -9.59 25.46 -0.30
N ARG A 407 -8.52 26.23 -0.54
CA ARG A 407 -7.23 25.71 -1.01
C ARG A 407 -6.71 24.58 -0.13
N LEU A 408 -6.70 24.80 1.19
CA LEU A 408 -6.26 23.78 2.13
C LEU A 408 -7.08 22.47 2.02
N ALA A 409 -8.40 22.57 1.90
CA ALA A 409 -9.24 21.38 1.74
C ALA A 409 -8.97 20.66 0.40
N GLU A 410 -8.64 21.38 -0.67
CA GLU A 410 -8.23 20.81 -1.95
C GLU A 410 -6.86 20.11 -1.86
N HIS A 411 -5.87 20.71 -1.20
CA HIS A 411 -4.59 20.05 -0.92
C HIS A 411 -4.75 18.81 -0.03
N VAL A 412 -5.60 18.87 1.01
CA VAL A 412 -5.89 17.72 1.89
C VAL A 412 -6.60 16.60 1.11
N VAL A 413 -7.53 16.90 0.19
CA VAL A 413 -8.12 15.88 -0.71
C VAL A 413 -7.03 15.20 -1.55
N ALA A 414 -6.12 15.96 -2.16
CA ALA A 414 -5.02 15.41 -2.95
C ALA A 414 -4.05 14.54 -2.10
N GLU A 415 -3.84 14.87 -0.83
CA GLU A 415 -3.04 14.06 0.10
C GLU A 415 -3.78 12.79 0.56
N ILE A 416 -5.10 12.85 0.78
CA ILE A 416 -5.91 11.65 1.05
C ILE A 416 -5.91 10.70 -0.16
N GLN A 417 -5.91 11.23 -1.38
CA GLN A 417 -5.79 10.44 -2.62
C GLN A 417 -4.44 9.71 -2.69
N LYS A 418 -3.32 10.37 -2.38
CA LYS A 418 -1.98 9.73 -2.28
C LYS A 418 -1.96 8.63 -1.21
N ARG A 419 -2.65 8.84 -0.09
CA ARG A 419 -2.79 7.87 1.02
C ARG A 419 -3.92 6.85 0.80
N HIS A 420 -4.54 6.86 -0.37
CA HIS A 420 -5.54 5.90 -0.86
C HIS A 420 -6.71 5.63 0.11
N CYS A 421 -7.35 6.67 0.67
CA CYS A 421 -8.54 6.51 1.53
C CYS A 421 -9.83 7.15 0.92
N PRO A 422 -10.54 6.45 0.00
CA PRO A 422 -11.72 6.99 -0.68
C PRO A 422 -12.88 7.45 0.24
N PRO A 423 -13.16 6.81 1.39
CA PRO A 423 -14.18 7.31 2.32
C PRO A 423 -13.86 8.70 2.89
N ALA A 424 -12.60 8.97 3.25
CA ALA A 424 -12.17 10.27 3.76
C ALA A 424 -12.07 11.30 2.62
N GLU A 425 -11.64 10.89 1.42
CA GLU A 425 -11.59 11.73 0.22
C GLU A 425 -12.97 12.29 -0.11
N THR A 426 -13.96 11.40 -0.23
CA THR A 426 -15.37 11.74 -0.49
C THR A 426 -15.90 12.74 0.55
N TYR A 427 -15.53 12.57 1.81
CA TYR A 427 -15.94 13.46 2.90
C TYR A 427 -15.32 14.86 2.79
N VAL A 428 -13.99 14.97 2.68
CA VAL A 428 -13.33 16.29 2.62
C VAL A 428 -13.68 17.02 1.33
N PHE A 429 -13.79 16.31 0.20
CA PHE A 429 -14.29 16.89 -1.07
C PHE A 429 -15.72 17.45 -0.91
N THR A 430 -16.58 16.77 -0.16
CA THR A 430 -17.93 17.28 0.18
C THR A 430 -17.87 18.54 1.05
N LEU A 431 -16.89 18.67 1.95
CA LEU A 431 -16.66 19.93 2.70
C LEU A 431 -16.19 21.06 1.76
N THR A 432 -15.27 20.79 0.83
CA THR A 432 -14.82 21.77 -0.19
C THR A 432 -16.01 22.29 -1.01
N LEU A 433 -16.88 21.39 -1.48
CA LEU A 433 -18.09 21.76 -2.21
C LEU A 433 -19.09 22.58 -1.39
N GLN A 434 -19.11 22.48 -0.06
CA GLN A 434 -19.94 23.32 0.81
C GLN A 434 -19.39 24.76 0.94
N MET A 435 -18.08 24.96 0.81
CA MET A 435 -17.44 26.28 0.97
C MET A 435 -17.58 27.17 -0.28
N TRP A 436 -17.54 26.59 -1.48
CA TRP A 436 -17.64 27.34 -2.74
C TRP A 436 -18.91 28.21 -2.89
N PRO A 437 -20.13 27.75 -2.54
CA PRO A 437 -21.33 28.60 -2.53
C PRO A 437 -21.25 29.78 -1.55
N VAL A 438 -20.62 29.59 -0.39
CA VAL A 438 -20.42 30.65 0.62
C VAL A 438 -19.45 31.71 0.08
N PHE A 439 -18.37 31.27 -0.57
CA PHE A 439 -17.41 32.16 -1.25
C PHE A 439 -18.09 32.96 -2.37
N GLN A 440 -18.86 32.31 -3.25
CA GLN A 440 -19.55 33.00 -4.34
C GLN A 440 -20.61 33.98 -3.82
N LYS A 441 -21.33 33.66 -2.74
CA LYS A 441 -22.25 34.59 -2.08
C LYS A 441 -21.50 35.85 -1.62
N GLY A 442 -20.45 35.69 -0.80
CA GLY A 442 -19.74 36.84 -0.22
C GLY A 442 -18.92 37.65 -1.23
N MET A 443 -18.45 37.04 -2.33
CA MET A 443 -17.89 37.79 -3.47
C MET A 443 -18.98 38.60 -4.20
N THR A 444 -20.16 38.02 -4.41
CA THR A 444 -21.29 38.73 -5.02
C THR A 444 -21.79 39.88 -4.13
N GLU A 445 -21.75 39.71 -2.81
CA GLU A 445 -22.08 40.73 -1.82
C GLU A 445 -21.11 41.92 -1.87
N ASN A 446 -19.80 41.65 -1.89
CA ASN A 446 -18.75 42.67 -2.11
C ASN A 446 -18.91 43.42 -3.44
N ILE A 447 -19.14 42.70 -4.54
CA ILE A 447 -19.38 43.30 -5.87
C ILE A 447 -20.63 44.18 -5.83
N ASN A 448 -21.71 43.74 -5.17
CA ASN A 448 -22.97 44.50 -5.08
C ASN A 448 -22.86 45.76 -4.22
N GLU A 449 -22.10 45.74 -3.12
CA GLU A 449 -21.83 46.95 -2.32
C GLU A 449 -20.98 47.96 -3.08
N LEU A 450 -19.88 47.50 -3.68
CA LEU A 450 -19.01 48.36 -4.49
C LEU A 450 -19.78 48.94 -5.69
N LYS A 451 -20.64 48.14 -6.33
CA LYS A 451 -21.54 48.59 -7.40
C LYS A 451 -22.54 49.64 -6.93
N LYS A 452 -23.23 49.44 -5.78
CA LYS A 452 -24.13 50.46 -5.20
C LYS A 452 -23.41 51.78 -4.96
N LEU A 453 -22.19 51.73 -4.42
CA LEU A 453 -21.35 52.91 -4.20
C LEU A 453 -20.94 53.56 -5.54
N ALA A 454 -20.58 52.77 -6.55
CA ALA A 454 -20.16 53.22 -7.87
C ALA A 454 -21.32 53.81 -8.70
N GLU A 455 -22.54 53.27 -8.60
CA GLU A 455 -23.76 53.82 -9.24
C GLU A 455 -24.35 55.00 -8.44
N GLY A 456 -24.11 55.06 -7.13
CA GLY A 456 -24.59 56.14 -6.25
C GLY A 456 -26.00 55.91 -5.68
N VAL A 457 -26.50 54.68 -5.76
CA VAL A 457 -27.83 54.28 -5.30
C VAL A 457 -27.84 54.19 -3.77
N SER A 458 -28.34 55.24 -3.12
CA SER A 458 -28.48 55.31 -1.66
C SER A 458 -29.54 54.34 -1.15
N SER A 459 -29.23 53.63 -0.05
CA SER A 459 -30.21 52.72 0.58
C SER A 459 -31.20 53.50 1.45
N GLY A 460 -32.33 53.88 0.86
CA GLY A 460 -33.47 54.48 1.58
C GLY A 460 -34.00 55.76 0.95
N TYR A 461 -35.33 55.94 0.99
CA TYR A 461 -36.09 57.03 0.35
C TYR A 461 -35.83 58.46 0.90
N LEU A 462 -34.99 58.61 1.93
CA LEU A 462 -34.72 59.89 2.60
C LEU A 462 -33.22 60.23 2.73
N SER A 463 -32.33 59.44 2.12
CA SER A 463 -30.89 59.72 2.14
C SER A 463 -30.49 60.73 1.06
N ARG A 464 -29.51 61.59 1.37
CA ARG A 464 -28.69 62.25 0.35
C ARG A 464 -27.89 61.19 -0.44
N SER A 465 -27.41 61.55 -1.63
CA SER A 465 -26.52 60.70 -2.41
C SER A 465 -25.27 60.33 -1.60
N SER A 466 -24.74 59.12 -1.83
CA SER A 466 -23.51 58.65 -1.18
C SER A 466 -22.32 59.49 -1.66
N THR A 467 -21.90 60.44 -0.84
CA THR A 467 -20.72 61.29 -1.06
C THR A 467 -19.47 60.49 -0.75
N THR A 468 -18.80 60.03 -1.80
CA THR A 468 -17.50 59.36 -1.69
C THR A 468 -16.43 60.40 -1.36
N THR A 469 -15.62 60.11 -0.34
CA THR A 469 -14.44 60.92 0.02
C THR A 469 -13.18 60.34 -0.59
N ASP A 470 -12.18 61.18 -0.87
CA ASP A 470 -10.88 60.79 -1.44
C ASP A 470 -10.26 59.60 -0.69
N ALA A 471 -10.14 59.69 0.63
CA ALA A 471 -9.61 58.63 1.50
C ALA A 471 -10.41 57.31 1.47
N ALA A 472 -11.72 57.36 1.23
CA ALA A 472 -12.54 56.16 1.11
C ALA A 472 -12.25 55.44 -0.23
N VAL A 473 -12.05 56.20 -1.31
CA VAL A 473 -11.66 55.63 -2.60
C VAL A 473 -10.21 55.11 -2.56
N GLU A 474 -9.30 55.79 -1.85
CA GLU A 474 -7.95 55.26 -1.59
C GLU A 474 -7.99 53.92 -0.84
N SER A 475 -8.79 53.83 0.24
CA SER A 475 -8.94 52.61 1.02
C SER A 475 -9.52 51.46 0.20
N ILE A 476 -10.55 51.72 -0.62
CA ILE A 476 -11.14 50.73 -1.54
C ILE A 476 -10.11 50.26 -2.59
N CYS A 477 -9.30 51.17 -3.15
CA CYS A 477 -8.23 50.81 -4.08
C CYS A 477 -7.18 49.91 -3.42
N ALA A 478 -6.73 50.26 -2.22
CA ALA A 478 -5.74 49.47 -1.48
C ALA A 478 -6.31 48.10 -1.03
N GLN A 479 -7.57 48.04 -0.62
CA GLN A 479 -8.22 46.76 -0.26
C GLN A 479 -8.47 45.87 -1.50
N TYR A 480 -8.75 46.45 -2.67
CA TYR A 480 -8.77 45.71 -3.94
C TYR A 480 -7.41 45.07 -4.27
N VAL A 481 -6.31 45.80 -4.05
CA VAL A 481 -4.94 45.25 -4.19
C VAL A 481 -4.72 44.06 -3.25
N VAL A 482 -5.10 44.19 -1.96
CA VAL A 482 -4.96 43.10 -0.98
C VAL A 482 -5.74 41.86 -1.41
N PHE A 483 -6.99 42.02 -1.88
CA PHE A 483 -7.78 40.94 -2.46
C PHE A 483 -7.10 40.31 -3.68
N PHE A 484 -6.70 41.11 -4.67
CA PHE A 484 -6.13 40.61 -5.92
C PHE A 484 -4.84 39.84 -5.69
N ASN A 485 -3.89 40.41 -4.93
CA ASN A 485 -2.61 39.77 -4.65
C ASN A 485 -2.77 38.53 -3.76
N SER A 486 -3.68 38.53 -2.78
CA SER A 486 -3.96 37.34 -1.96
C SER A 486 -4.61 36.22 -2.78
N PHE A 487 -5.48 36.55 -3.73
CA PHE A 487 -6.10 35.55 -4.62
C PHE A 487 -5.07 34.96 -5.58
N VAL A 488 -4.15 35.77 -6.13
CA VAL A 488 -3.04 35.30 -6.95
C VAL A 488 -2.07 34.43 -6.16
N PHE A 489 -1.80 34.75 -4.89
CA PHE A 489 -1.01 33.88 -4.01
C PHE A 489 -1.70 32.53 -3.72
N LEU A 490 -3.03 32.50 -3.68
CA LEU A 490 -3.85 31.32 -3.42
C LEU A 490 -4.34 30.60 -4.70
N THR A 491 -3.77 30.88 -5.88
CA THR A 491 -4.23 30.28 -7.15
C THR A 491 -3.07 29.95 -8.08
N ASP A 492 -2.54 28.73 -8.01
CA ASP A 492 -1.49 28.25 -8.90
C ASP A 492 -1.99 27.95 -10.33
N ASN A 493 -3.28 27.69 -10.50
CA ASN A 493 -3.86 27.18 -11.74
C ASN A 493 -4.64 28.25 -12.52
N GLU A 494 -4.13 28.64 -13.68
CA GLU A 494 -4.75 29.65 -14.55
C GLU A 494 -6.16 29.28 -15.05
N ALA A 495 -6.54 28.00 -14.99
CA ALA A 495 -7.83 27.48 -15.44
C ALA A 495 -9.01 27.83 -14.51
N GLU A 496 -8.76 28.43 -13.33
CA GLU A 496 -9.77 28.76 -12.32
C GLU A 496 -10.61 30.00 -12.68
N ASN A 497 -11.33 29.88 -13.79
CA ASN A 497 -12.13 30.93 -14.40
C ASN A 497 -13.12 31.60 -13.43
N MET A 498 -13.63 30.90 -12.41
CA MET A 498 -14.56 31.47 -11.43
C MET A 498 -13.91 32.56 -10.56
N ILE A 499 -12.69 32.33 -10.05
CA ILE A 499 -11.98 33.30 -9.21
C ILE A 499 -11.65 34.55 -10.03
N PHE A 500 -11.01 34.36 -11.18
CA PHE A 500 -10.62 35.49 -12.05
C PHE A 500 -11.82 36.22 -12.67
N THR A 501 -12.96 35.56 -12.87
CA THR A 501 -14.22 36.24 -13.27
C THR A 501 -14.73 37.17 -12.18
N ASN A 502 -14.71 36.75 -10.91
CA ASN A 502 -15.14 37.60 -9.80
C ASN A 502 -14.15 38.76 -9.54
N LEU A 503 -12.84 38.55 -9.68
CA LEU A 503 -11.84 39.62 -9.67
C LEU A 503 -12.05 40.62 -10.81
N SER A 504 -12.25 40.15 -12.05
CA SER A 504 -12.52 41.02 -13.20
C SER A 504 -13.83 41.82 -13.04
N ARG A 505 -14.81 41.32 -12.28
CA ARG A 505 -16.01 42.08 -11.90
C ARG A 505 -15.71 43.16 -10.87
N LEU A 506 -14.97 42.84 -9.80
CA LEU A 506 -14.53 43.85 -8.82
C LEU A 506 -13.76 44.99 -9.50
N ARG A 507 -12.82 44.66 -10.39
CA ARG A 507 -12.06 45.61 -11.21
C ARG A 507 -12.94 46.60 -11.96
N GLN A 508 -14.00 46.11 -12.61
CA GLN A 508 -14.94 46.95 -13.37
C GLN A 508 -15.67 47.94 -12.47
N GLU A 509 -16.07 47.54 -11.26
CA GLU A 509 -16.72 48.44 -10.30
C GLU A 509 -15.72 49.40 -9.63
N VAL A 510 -14.46 49.01 -9.36
CA VAL A 510 -13.39 49.93 -8.92
C VAL A 510 -13.12 51.01 -9.97
N ALA A 511 -12.98 50.62 -11.24
CA ALA A 511 -12.75 51.56 -12.33
C ALA A 511 -13.92 52.56 -12.48
N LYS A 512 -15.18 52.09 -12.43
CA LYS A 512 -16.37 52.96 -12.41
C LYS A 512 -16.38 53.90 -11.21
N LEU A 513 -16.02 53.42 -10.01
CA LEU A 513 -15.96 54.23 -8.79
C LEU A 513 -14.96 55.38 -8.94
N ILE A 514 -13.75 55.10 -9.43
CA ILE A 514 -12.71 56.12 -9.67
C ILE A 514 -13.22 57.15 -10.70
N ILE A 515 -13.80 56.69 -11.81
CA ILE A 515 -14.34 57.57 -12.85
C ILE A 515 -15.46 58.47 -12.30
N ARG A 516 -16.40 57.95 -11.49
CA ARG A 516 -17.49 58.76 -10.93
C ARG A 516 -17.09 59.63 -9.73
N HIS A 517 -16.13 59.24 -8.91
CA HIS A 517 -15.59 60.11 -7.86
C HIS A 517 -14.90 61.33 -8.51
N THR A 518 -14.04 61.07 -9.49
CA THR A 518 -13.27 62.12 -10.18
C THR A 518 -14.12 62.96 -11.14
N SER A 519 -15.23 62.44 -11.70
CA SER A 519 -16.10 63.21 -12.59
C SER A 519 -16.85 64.37 -11.91
N GLN A 520 -16.95 64.38 -10.57
CA GLN A 520 -17.66 65.41 -9.78
C GLN A 520 -16.93 66.76 -9.71
N GLY A 521 -15.65 66.85 -10.07
CA GLY A 521 -14.96 68.14 -10.21
C GLY A 521 -15.43 68.94 -11.44
N ASN A 522 -15.13 70.24 -11.49
CA ASN A 522 -15.40 71.06 -12.68
C ASN A 522 -14.21 71.13 -13.66
N ASP A 523 -12.97 71.11 -13.16
CA ASP A 523 -11.75 71.27 -13.97
C ASP A 523 -11.26 69.94 -14.59
N THR A 524 -11.19 69.85 -15.92
CA THR A 524 -10.67 68.70 -16.68
C THR A 524 -9.25 68.30 -16.28
N LEU A 525 -8.37 69.28 -16.02
CA LEU A 525 -7.00 69.03 -15.56
C LEU A 525 -6.99 68.45 -14.13
N GLY A 526 -7.93 68.89 -13.30
CA GLY A 526 -8.18 68.33 -11.96
C GLY A 526 -8.65 66.88 -12.01
N LYS A 527 -9.61 66.55 -12.89
CA LYS A 527 -10.12 65.17 -13.07
C LYS A 527 -8.99 64.21 -13.41
N ALA A 528 -8.17 64.55 -14.40
CA ALA A 528 -7.09 63.69 -14.86
C ALA A 528 -6.00 63.52 -13.78
N LYS A 529 -5.63 64.58 -13.06
CA LYS A 529 -4.69 64.48 -11.92
C LYS A 529 -5.23 63.57 -10.81
N ALA A 530 -6.52 63.67 -10.46
CA ALA A 530 -7.14 62.81 -9.46
C ALA A 530 -7.23 61.34 -9.92
N GLN A 531 -7.55 61.08 -11.19
CA GLN A 531 -7.55 59.72 -11.75
C GLN A 531 -6.15 59.08 -11.71
N SER A 532 -5.12 59.83 -12.11
CA SER A 532 -3.72 59.39 -12.06
C SER A 532 -3.26 59.04 -10.63
N LYS A 533 -3.73 59.77 -9.62
CA LYS A 533 -3.48 59.46 -8.19
C LYS A 533 -3.98 58.05 -7.82
N PHE A 534 -5.23 57.72 -8.13
CA PHE A 534 -5.81 56.41 -7.79
C PHE A 534 -5.17 55.26 -8.58
N TYR A 535 -4.92 55.45 -9.88
CA TYR A 535 -4.25 54.43 -10.71
C TYR A 535 -2.81 54.20 -10.25
N GLY A 536 -2.10 55.24 -9.81
CA GLY A 536 -0.77 55.13 -9.21
C GLY A 536 -0.76 54.33 -7.89
N ILE A 537 -1.77 54.49 -7.03
CA ILE A 537 -1.94 53.68 -5.81
C ILE A 537 -2.16 52.20 -6.17
N LEU A 538 -3.03 51.91 -7.13
CA LEU A 538 -3.31 50.55 -7.60
C LEU A 538 -2.04 49.89 -8.17
N LEU A 539 -1.31 50.59 -9.06
CA LEU A 539 -0.08 50.09 -9.66
C LEU A 539 1.04 49.87 -8.63
N GLN A 540 1.21 50.79 -7.67
CA GLN A 540 2.21 50.64 -6.61
C GLN A 540 1.85 49.47 -5.68
N GLY A 541 0.57 49.26 -5.39
CA GLY A 541 0.11 48.13 -4.59
C GLY A 541 0.26 46.77 -5.29
N LEU A 542 -0.21 46.68 -6.54
CA LEU A 542 -0.10 45.45 -7.36
C LEU A 542 1.36 45.06 -7.62
N SER A 543 2.30 46.01 -7.70
CA SER A 543 3.73 45.71 -7.85
C SER A 543 4.43 45.36 -6.53
N LYS A 544 4.02 45.95 -5.39
CA LYS A 544 4.64 45.68 -4.06
C LYS A 544 4.30 44.30 -3.48
N GLY A 545 3.08 43.80 -3.67
CA GLY A 545 2.61 42.56 -3.01
C GLY A 545 3.06 41.25 -3.68
N THR A 546 4.24 41.20 -4.31
CA THR A 546 4.53 40.24 -5.39
C THR A 546 5.57 39.18 -5.03
N HIS A 547 5.13 38.13 -4.33
CA HIS A 547 5.92 36.89 -4.21
C HIS A 547 5.96 36.10 -5.54
N HIS A 548 4.94 36.24 -6.40
CA HIS A 548 4.82 35.56 -7.69
C HIS A 548 4.65 36.54 -8.86
N THR A 549 5.70 37.35 -9.14
CA THR A 549 5.75 38.28 -10.30
C THR A 549 5.57 37.61 -11.66
N ALA A 550 5.76 36.29 -11.75
CA ALA A 550 5.58 35.49 -12.97
C ALA A 550 4.11 35.19 -13.32
N HIS A 551 3.15 35.36 -12.41
CA HIS A 551 1.77 34.92 -12.63
C HIS A 551 1.05 35.77 -13.70
N LEU A 552 0.64 35.15 -14.82
CA LEU A 552 0.18 35.84 -16.02
C LEU A 552 -1.01 36.78 -15.77
N LYS A 553 -1.98 36.38 -14.93
CA LYS A 553 -3.15 37.24 -14.62
C LYS A 553 -2.76 38.53 -13.88
N LEU A 554 -1.69 38.50 -13.08
CA LEU A 554 -1.18 39.69 -12.39
C LEU A 554 -0.49 40.63 -13.38
N GLN A 555 0.26 40.09 -14.34
CA GLN A 555 0.86 40.87 -15.42
C GLN A 555 -0.21 41.52 -16.32
N GLN A 556 -1.28 40.78 -16.64
CA GLN A 556 -2.45 41.31 -17.36
C GLN A 556 -3.16 42.44 -16.59
N GLU A 557 -3.25 42.33 -15.27
CA GLU A 557 -3.86 43.35 -14.41
C GLU A 557 -3.01 44.61 -14.30
N ILE A 558 -1.70 44.46 -14.08
CA ILE A 558 -0.74 45.57 -14.06
C ILE A 558 -0.75 46.31 -15.41
N ALA A 559 -0.77 45.57 -16.53
CA ALA A 559 -0.87 46.16 -17.87
C ALA A 559 -2.17 46.95 -18.08
N HIS A 560 -3.30 46.47 -17.54
CA HIS A 560 -4.59 47.17 -17.61
C HIS A 560 -4.56 48.53 -16.89
N TRP A 561 -4.07 48.56 -15.65
CA TRP A 561 -3.98 49.82 -14.89
C TRP A 561 -2.90 50.75 -15.43
N ALA A 562 -1.78 50.22 -15.95
CA ALA A 562 -0.72 51.01 -16.56
C ALA A 562 -1.19 51.71 -17.84
N TYR A 563 -2.01 51.05 -18.66
CA TYR A 563 -2.65 51.65 -19.83
C TYR A 563 -3.56 52.83 -19.43
N LEU A 564 -4.40 52.65 -18.40
CA LEU A 564 -5.30 53.70 -17.90
C LEU A 564 -4.53 54.89 -17.29
N GLU A 565 -3.44 54.64 -16.55
CA GLU A 565 -2.59 55.69 -16.01
C GLU A 565 -1.88 56.49 -17.12
N GLU A 566 -1.34 55.82 -18.13
CA GLU A 566 -0.67 56.45 -19.28
C GLU A 566 -1.64 57.25 -20.17
N GLU A 567 -2.84 56.72 -20.45
CA GLU A 567 -3.89 57.46 -21.15
C GLU A 567 -4.30 58.73 -20.37
N THR A 568 -4.30 58.64 -19.04
CA THR A 568 -4.61 59.77 -18.14
C THR A 568 -3.47 60.79 -18.11
N LYS A 569 -2.21 60.35 -18.08
CA LYS A 569 -1.01 61.21 -18.18
C LYS A 569 -1.01 62.01 -19.48
N ARG A 570 -1.36 61.39 -20.62
CA ARG A 570 -1.51 62.08 -21.91
C ARG A 570 -2.58 63.17 -21.86
N LYS A 571 -3.72 62.91 -21.20
CA LYS A 571 -4.78 63.91 -20.98
C LYS A 571 -4.34 65.06 -20.07
N ILE A 572 -3.48 64.82 -19.08
CA ILE A 572 -2.86 65.89 -18.26
C ILE A 572 -1.97 66.79 -19.13
N VAL A 573 -1.14 66.20 -20.01
CA VAL A 573 -0.25 66.97 -20.90
C VAL A 573 -1.03 67.82 -21.89
N SER A 574 -2.02 67.26 -22.60
CA SER A 574 -2.80 68.02 -23.58
C SER A 574 -3.68 69.10 -22.94
N ALA A 575 -4.29 68.84 -21.78
CA ALA A 575 -5.03 69.84 -21.01
C ALA A 575 -4.11 70.91 -20.38
N GLY A 576 -2.83 70.60 -20.16
CA GLY A 576 -1.81 71.55 -19.72
C GLY A 576 -1.23 72.42 -20.83
N GLN A 577 -1.33 72.00 -22.09
CA GLN A 577 -0.90 72.73 -23.29
C GLN A 577 -2.02 73.61 -23.91
N SER A 578 -3.23 73.57 -23.33
CA SER A 578 -4.41 74.31 -23.80
C SER A 578 -4.94 75.31 -22.77
N ARG A 579 -4.06 75.77 -21.88
CA ARG A 579 -4.17 76.98 -21.05
C ARG A 579 -2.99 77.90 -21.29
#